data_AF-A0AAU3J2X9-F1
#
_entry.id   AF-A0AAU3J2X9-F1
#
_cell.length_a   1.000
_cell.length_b   1.000
_cell.length_c   1.000
_cell.angle_alpha   90.00
_cell.angle_beta   90.00
_cell.angle_gamma   90.00
#
_symmetry.space_group_name_H-M   'P 1'
#
loop_
_entity.id
_entity.type
_entity.pdbx_description
1 polymer ?
#
loop_
_entity_poly.entity_id
_entity_poly.type
_entity_poly.pdbx_seq_one_letter_code
_entity_poly.pdbx_strand_id
1 'polypeptide(L)' 'MASKERNNVDPHAAAETLRAALSDVGLVLPSLRVDPASPTLRLIELGRVHSDVAARLAEAIRRG' A
#
# COMPACT_ATOMS: atom_id res chain seq x y z
N MET A 1 2.28 -15.36 -19.87
CA MET A 1 1.08 -15.96 -19.26
C MET A 1 1.32 -15.95 -17.76
N ALA A 2 0.72 -15.16 -16.86
CA ALA A 2 -0.48 -14.35 -16.83
C ALA A 2 -0.23 -13.13 -15.93
N SER A 3 -0.51 -11.90 -16.39
CA SER A 3 -0.85 -10.75 -15.51
C SER A 3 -1.24 -9.46 -16.28
N LYS A 4 -1.44 -9.52 -17.60
CA LYS A 4 -1.68 -8.31 -18.40
C LYS A 4 -3.02 -7.62 -18.05
N GLU A 5 -3.95 -8.33 -17.41
CA GLU A 5 -5.28 -7.81 -17.06
C GLU A 5 -5.40 -7.14 -15.69
N ARG A 6 -4.45 -7.33 -14.76
CA ARG A 6 -4.56 -6.71 -13.42
C ARG A 6 -4.03 -5.28 -13.34
N ASN A 7 -3.51 -4.74 -14.45
CA ASN A 7 -2.79 -3.46 -14.43
C ASN A 7 -3.66 -2.24 -14.76
N ASN A 8 -4.99 -2.35 -14.63
CA ASN A 8 -5.90 -1.20 -14.80
C ASN A 8 -6.51 -0.69 -13.48
N VAL A 9 -5.84 -0.90 -12.35
CA VAL A 9 -6.21 -0.19 -11.13
C VAL A 9 -5.58 1.20 -11.20
N ASP A 10 -6.37 2.22 -10.89
CA ASP A 10 -5.87 3.58 -10.74
C ASP A 10 -4.97 3.62 -9.49
N PRO A 11 -3.69 4.03 -9.62
CA PRO A 11 -2.74 3.96 -8.52
C PRO A 11 -3.12 4.89 -7.36
N HIS A 12 -3.79 6.02 -7.64
CA HIS A 12 -4.24 6.91 -6.57
C HIS A 12 -5.41 6.29 -5.79
N ALA A 13 -6.39 5.71 -6.47
CA ALA A 13 -7.46 4.96 -5.84
C ALA A 13 -6.93 3.80 -5.01
N ALA A 14 -5.95 3.04 -5.53
CA ALA A 14 -5.31 1.96 -4.79
C ALA A 14 -4.59 2.46 -3.52
N ALA A 15 -3.86 3.58 -3.60
CA ALA A 15 -3.19 4.18 -2.46
C ALA A 15 -4.19 4.60 -1.37
N GLU A 16 -5.33 5.20 -1.76
CA GLU A 16 -6.36 5.63 -0.82
C GLU A 16 -7.13 4.45 -0.21
N THR A 17 -7.44 3.41 -0.99
CA THR A 17 -7.99 2.16 -0.43
C THR A 17 -7.05 1.54 0.60
N LEU A 18 -5.75 1.49 0.31
CA LEU A 18 -4.76 0.97 1.25
C LEU A 18 -4.65 1.87 2.50
N ARG A 19 -4.66 3.19 2.33
CA ARG A 19 -4.65 4.17 3.44
C ARG A 19 -5.84 3.96 4.38
N ALA A 20 -7.04 3.75 3.82
CA ALA A 20 -8.25 3.46 4.59
C ALA A 20 -8.12 2.14 5.38
N ALA A 21 -7.75 1.05 4.71
CA ALA A 21 -7.61 -0.26 5.36
C ALA A 21 -6.55 -0.27 6.48
N LEU A 22 -5.44 0.45 6.30
CA LEU A 22 -4.44 0.62 7.35
C LEU A 22 -4.99 1.42 8.53
N SER A 23 -5.78 2.46 8.26
CA SER A 23 -6.40 3.29 9.29
C SER A 23 -7.42 2.49 10.11
N ASP A 24 -8.15 1.57 9.51
CA ASP A 24 -9.12 0.69 10.19
C ASP A 24 -8.45 -0.22 11.23
N VAL A 25 -7.17 -0.56 11.03
CA VAL A 25 -6.34 -1.31 12.01
C VAL A 25 -5.45 -0.41 12.86
N GLY A 26 -5.69 0.90 12.84
CA GLY A 26 -4.99 1.91 13.63
C GLY A 26 -3.54 2.14 13.20
N LEU A 27 -3.22 1.90 11.92
CA LEU A 27 -1.90 2.12 11.33
C LEU A 27 -1.96 3.32 10.38
N VAL A 28 -0.97 4.22 10.51
CA VAL A 28 -0.81 5.35 9.60
C VAL A 28 0.58 5.26 8.99
N LEU A 29 0.65 5.28 7.67
CA LEU A 29 1.91 5.33 6.91
C LEU A 29 2.01 6.68 6.19
N PRO A 30 2.64 7.71 6.80
CA PRO A 30 2.70 9.05 6.21
C PRO A 30 3.46 9.09 4.87
N SER A 31 4.38 8.15 4.66
CA SER A 31 5.14 8.02 3.43
C SER A 31 4.40 7.32 2.29
N LEU A 32 3.19 6.78 2.53
CA LEU A 32 2.43 6.05 1.52
C LEU A 32 2.02 6.99 0.37
N ARG A 33 2.50 6.68 -0.83
CA ARG A 33 2.22 7.44 -2.05
C ARG A 33 2.30 6.58 -3.30
N VAL A 34 1.77 7.09 -4.41
CA VAL A 34 2.08 6.57 -5.74
C VAL A 34 3.55 6.86 -6.05
N ASP A 35 4.26 5.90 -6.64
CA ASP A 35 5.65 6.07 -7.09
C ASP A 35 5.72 7.11 -8.23
N PRO A 36 6.40 8.25 -8.02
CA PRO A 36 6.58 9.24 -9.08
C PRO A 36 7.68 8.86 -10.08
N ALA A 37 8.61 7.96 -9.71
CA ALA A 37 9.77 7.65 -10.54
C ALA A 37 9.41 6.73 -11.73
N SER A 38 8.39 5.88 -11.57
CA SER A 38 8.01 4.88 -12.56
C SER A 38 6.50 4.89 -12.84
N PRO A 39 5.93 5.98 -13.40
CA PRO A 39 4.49 6.14 -13.55
C PRO A 39 3.84 5.06 -14.43
N THR A 40 4.57 4.54 -15.41
CA THR A 40 4.09 3.45 -16.29
C THR A 40 3.94 2.11 -15.56
N LEU A 41 4.65 1.93 -14.44
CA LEU A 41 4.60 0.72 -13.62
C LEU A 41 3.50 0.78 -12.55
N ARG A 42 2.90 1.94 -12.30
CA ARG A 42 1.79 2.14 -11.36
C ARG A 42 2.09 1.60 -9.95
N LEU A 43 3.32 1.79 -9.47
CA LEU A 43 3.76 1.29 -8.17
C LEU A 43 3.22 2.16 -7.03
N ILE A 44 3.01 1.53 -5.87
CA ILE A 44 2.75 2.23 -4.61
C ILE A 44 4.02 2.15 -3.76
N GLU A 45 4.57 3.30 -3.41
CA GLU A 45 5.66 3.41 -2.45
C GLU A 45 5.08 3.36 -1.03
N LEU A 46 5.42 2.31 -0.28
CA LEU A 46 5.00 2.16 1.12
C LEU A 46 5.86 3.02 2.08
N GLY A 47 7.12 3.26 1.69
CA GLY A 47 8.10 4.03 2.45
C GLY A 47 8.68 3.29 3.65
N ARG A 48 9.08 4.03 4.68
CA ARG A 48 9.71 3.50 5.90
C ARG A 48 8.78 3.70 7.09
N VAL A 49 8.78 2.74 7.99
CA VAL A 49 7.90 2.70 9.15
C VAL A 49 8.71 2.39 10.41
N HIS A 50 8.20 2.78 11.57
CA HIS A 50 8.79 2.35 12.84
C HIS A 50 8.63 0.83 13.02
N SER A 51 9.52 0.22 13.80
CA SER A 51 9.55 -1.24 13.99
C SER A 51 8.29 -1.80 14.65
N ASP A 52 7.66 -1.04 15.54
CA ASP A 52 6.38 -1.37 16.17
C ASP A 52 5.21 -1.36 15.17
N VAL A 53 5.18 -0.36 14.29
CA VAL A 53 4.21 -0.27 13.18
C VAL A 53 4.37 -1.46 12.23
N ALA A 54 5.61 -1.85 11.91
CA ALA A 54 5.88 -3.03 11.10
C ALA A 54 5.37 -4.32 11.76
N ALA A 55 5.57 -4.50 13.06
CA ALA A 55 5.07 -5.66 13.80
C ALA A 55 3.54 -5.72 13.80
N ARG A 56 2.87 -4.58 14.07
CA ARG A 56 1.40 -4.47 14.03
C ARG A 56 0.82 -4.71 12.64
N LEU A 57 1.50 -4.23 11.59
CA LEU A 57 1.12 -4.49 10.20
C LEU A 57 1.18 -5.99 9.88
N ALA A 58 2.27 -6.66 10.28
CA ALA A 58 2.42 -8.09 10.06
C ALA A 58 1.32 -8.90 10.77
N GLU A 59 0.91 -8.48 11.96
CA GLU A 59 -0.23 -9.07 12.64
C GLU A 59 -1.57 -8.82 11.93
N ALA A 60 -1.83 -7.59 11.47
CA ALA A 60 -3.04 -7.27 10.73
C ALA A 60 -3.18 -8.13 9.46
N ILE A 61 -2.10 -8.28 8.70
CA ILE A 61 -2.05 -9.12 7.49
C ILE A 61 -2.34 -10.59 7.82
N ARG A 62 -1.81 -11.12 8.93
CA ARG A 62 -2.06 -12.52 9.33
C ARG A 62 -3.49 -12.80 9.74
N ARG A 63 -4.22 -11.79 10.23
CA ARG A 63 -5.60 -11.94 10.67
C ARG A 63 -6.60 -11.98 9.52
N GLY A 64 -6.22 -11.46 8.34
CA GLY A 64 -7.05 -11.47 7.12
C GLY A 64 -8.34 -10.71 7.29
#